data_AF-A0A8J7ZNP4-F1
#
_entry.id   AF-A0A8J7ZNP4-F1
#
_cell.length_a   1.000
_cell.length_b   1.000
_cell.length_c   1.000
_cell.angle_alpha   90.00
_cell.angle_beta   90.00
_cell.angle_gamma   90.00
#
_symmetry.space_group_name_H-M   'P 1'
#
loop_
_entity.id
_entity.type
_entity.pdbx_description
1 polymer ?
#
loop_
_entity_poly.entity_id
_entity_poly.type
_entity_poly.pdbx_seq_one_letter_code
_entity_poly.pdbx_strand_id
1 'polypeptide(L)'
;MPSTPLFIDPTTGELDFDRLAYEAIPIAKLIALAGGVALVPLGIAALLGRSVFAGLFAVAGQFVLAVGSALVLLYVVRRAIQLSEDGRGDAAEADADA
;
A
#
# COMPACT_ATOMS: atom_id res chain seq x y z
N MET A 1 12.27 22.40 -15.87
CA MET A 1 11.42 22.90 -14.79
C MET A 1 11.53 21.95 -13.61
N PRO A 2 11.68 22.44 -12.37
CA PRO A 2 11.89 21.57 -11.21
C PRO A 2 10.62 20.77 -10.96
N SER A 3 10.77 19.45 -10.85
CA SER A 3 9.70 18.53 -10.45
C SER A 3 9.18 18.94 -9.08
N THR A 4 7.89 19.25 -8.94
CA THR A 4 7.29 19.47 -7.62
C THR A 4 7.57 18.23 -6.76
N PRO A 5 8.28 18.37 -5.63
CA PRO A 5 8.68 17.21 -4.86
C PRO A 5 7.46 16.51 -4.25
N LEU A 6 7.39 15.19 -4.40
CA LEU A 6 6.30 14.38 -3.85
C LEU A 6 6.22 14.57 -2.33
N PHE A 7 5.00 14.76 -1.82
CA PHE A 7 4.73 14.94 -0.39
C PHE A 7 5.37 16.18 0.25
N ILE A 8 5.83 17.15 -0.55
CA ILE A 8 6.32 18.43 -0.03
C ILE A 8 5.29 19.51 -0.34
N ASP A 9 4.95 20.31 0.67
CA ASP A 9 4.13 21.50 0.52
C ASP A 9 4.92 22.56 -0.27
N PRO A 10 4.43 23.00 -1.45
CA PRO A 10 5.14 23.96 -2.29
C PRO A 10 5.25 25.36 -1.68
N THR A 11 4.46 25.69 -0.66
CA THR A 11 4.46 27.00 0.02
C THR A 11 5.42 27.06 1.20
N THR A 12 5.55 25.97 1.96
CA THR A 12 6.40 25.89 3.16
C THR A 12 7.71 25.16 2.91
N GLY A 13 7.78 24.32 1.87
CA GLY A 13 8.90 23.42 1.60
C GLY A 13 9.02 22.25 2.59
N GLU A 14 8.03 22.07 3.47
CA GLU A 14 7.98 21.02 4.48
C GLU A 14 7.21 19.78 4.00
N LEU A 15 7.33 18.68 4.73
CA LEU A 15 6.60 17.45 4.44
C LEU A 15 5.11 17.63 4.73
N ASP A 16 4.27 17.40 3.72
CA ASP A 16 2.82 17.40 3.84
C ASP A 16 2.35 16.07 4.46
N PHE A 17 2.20 16.09 5.78
CA PHE A 17 1.72 14.95 6.56
C PHE A 17 0.26 14.57 6.26
N ASP A 18 -0.57 15.53 5.85
CA ASP A 18 -1.98 15.27 5.52
C ASP A 18 -2.06 14.47 4.22
N ARG A 19 -1.29 14.86 3.20
CA ARG A 19 -1.15 14.09 1.96
C ARG A 19 -0.51 12.73 2.20
N LEU A 20 0.50 12.64 3.07
CA LEU A 20 1.11 11.37 3.42
C LEU A 20 0.10 10.42 4.08
N ALA A 21 -0.69 10.91 5.04
CA ALA A 21 -1.73 10.13 5.69
C ALA A 21 -2.82 9.70 4.70
N TYR A 22 -3.22 10.59 3.79
CA TYR A 22 -4.19 10.31 2.75
C TYR A 22 -3.75 9.14 1.86
N GLU A 23 -2.47 9.10 1.46
CA GLU A 23 -1.92 7.99 0.67
C GLU A 23 -1.71 6.71 1.48
N ALA A 24 -1.46 6.82 2.78
CA ALA A 24 -1.27 5.66 3.65
C ALA A 24 -2.58 4.89 3.89
N ILE A 25 -3.73 5.57 3.90
CA ILE A 25 -5.04 4.96 4.17
C ILE A 25 -5.38 3.81 3.20
N PRO A 26 -5.29 3.98 1.87
CA PRO A 26 -5.53 2.88 0.92
C PRO A 26 -4.63 1.66 1.16
N ILE A 27 -3.34 1.89 1.43
CA ILE A 27 -2.36 0.82 1.69
C ILE A 27 -2.74 0.08 2.98
N ALA A 28 -3.05 0.82 4.05
CA ALA A 28 -3.47 0.26 5.32
C ALA A 28 -4.74 -0.61 5.18
N LYS A 29 -5.71 -0.18 4.36
CA LYS A 29 -6.91 -0.97 4.06
C LYS A 29 -6.58 -2.29 3.38
N LEU A 30 -5.65 -2.30 2.43
CA LEU A 30 -5.22 -3.54 1.75
C LEU A 30 -4.49 -4.48 2.70
N ILE A 31 -3.60 -3.95 3.54
CA ILE A 31 -2.89 -4.74 4.57
C ILE A 31 -3.90 -5.34 5.55
N ALA A 32 -4.85 -4.53 6.04
CA ALA A 32 -5.89 -4.99 6.96
C ALA A 32 -6.77 -6.09 6.33
N LEU A 33 -7.10 -5.96 5.04
CA LEU A 33 -7.83 -6.98 4.30
C LEU A 33 -7.02 -8.29 4.19
N ALA A 34 -5.78 -8.21 3.71
CA ALA A 34 -4.92 -9.39 3.55
C ALA A 34 -4.65 -10.09 4.89
N GLY A 35 -4.32 -9.31 5.92
CA GLY A 35 -4.12 -9.80 7.29
C GLY A 35 -5.40 -10.39 7.88
N GLY A 36 -6.54 -9.73 7.69
CA GLY A 36 -7.84 -10.20 8.15
C GLY A 36 -8.24 -11.54 7.55
N VAL A 37 -8.01 -11.73 6.24
CA VAL A 37 -8.27 -13.01 5.58
C VAL A 37 -7.30 -14.09 6.06
N ALA A 38 -6.00 -13.76 6.21
CA ALA A 38 -5.00 -14.71 6.71
C ALA A 38 -5.19 -15.12 8.18
N LEU A 39 -5.81 -14.27 8.99
CA LEU A 39 -6.11 -14.57 10.39
C LEU A 39 -7.03 -15.79 10.54
N VAL A 40 -7.90 -16.07 9.56
CA VAL A 40 -8.80 -17.22 9.63
C VAL A 40 -8.03 -18.55 9.65
N PRO A 41 -7.23 -18.90 8.61
CA PRO A 41 -6.46 -20.14 8.64
C PRO A 41 -5.39 -20.15 9.74
N LEU A 42 -4.74 -19.02 10.05
CA LEU A 42 -3.76 -18.96 11.15
C LEU A 42 -4.41 -19.17 12.53
N GLY A 43 -5.60 -18.61 12.75
CA GLY A 43 -6.37 -18.80 13.97
C GLY A 43 -6.79 -20.26 14.15
N ILE A 44 -7.25 -20.92 13.08
CA ILE A 44 -7.54 -22.35 13.09
C ILE A 44 -6.26 -23.14 13.43
N ALA A 45 -5.14 -22.86 12.76
CA ALA A 45 -3.87 -23.52 13.07
C ALA A 45 -3.46 -23.38 14.54
N ALA A 46 -3.62 -22.19 15.12
CA ALA A 46 -3.31 -21.93 16.52
C ALA A 46 -4.17 -22.76 17.48
N LEU A 47 -5.48 -22.90 17.18
CA LEU A 47 -6.39 -23.71 17.99
C LEU A 47 -6.10 -25.22 17.91
N LEU A 48 -5.55 -25.69 16.79
CA LEU A 48 -5.25 -27.12 16.55
C LEU A 48 -3.91 -27.59 17.13
N GLY A 49 -3.07 -26.67 17.67
CA GLY A 49 -1.82 -27.00 18.35
C GLY A 49 -0.81 -27.76 17.47
N ARG A 50 -0.12 -28.76 18.04
CA ARG A 50 0.94 -29.53 17.37
C ARG A 50 0.36 -30.69 16.55
N SER A 51 -0.41 -30.37 15.51
CA SER A 51 -1.02 -31.36 14.62
C SER A 51 -0.63 -31.15 13.15
N VAL A 52 -0.73 -32.21 12.33
CA VAL A 52 -0.50 -32.13 10.87
C VAL A 52 -1.46 -31.13 10.23
N PHE A 53 -2.71 -31.11 10.68
CA PHE A 53 -3.71 -30.16 10.22
C PHE A 53 -3.36 -28.71 10.59
N ALA A 54 -2.82 -28.46 11.79
CA ALA A 54 -2.32 -27.14 12.14
C ALA A 54 -1.21 -26.67 11.18
N GLY A 55 -0.30 -27.58 10.80
CA GLY A 55 0.71 -27.29 9.78
C GLY A 55 0.10 -26.89 8.43
N LEU A 56 -0.91 -27.62 7.97
CA LEU A 56 -1.60 -27.31 6.71
C LEU A 56 -2.30 -25.94 6.73
N PHE A 57 -3.02 -25.63 7.81
CA PHE A 57 -3.66 -24.33 7.98
C PHE A 57 -2.65 -23.19 8.13
N ALA A 58 -1.51 -23.43 8.78
CA ALA A 58 -0.42 -22.45 8.86
C ALA A 58 0.16 -22.13 7.46
N VAL A 59 0.40 -23.16 6.64
CA VAL A 59 0.85 -22.98 5.24
C VAL A 59 -0.19 -22.21 4.43
N ALA A 60 -1.48 -22.54 4.58
CA ALA A 60 -2.55 -21.80 3.91
C ALA A 60 -2.58 -20.32 4.33
N GLY A 61 -2.42 -20.03 5.62
CA GLY A 61 -2.34 -18.65 6.13
C GLY A 61 -1.13 -17.89 5.61
N GLN A 62 0.05 -18.53 5.56
CA GLN A 62 1.25 -17.95 4.98
C GLN A 62 1.10 -17.69 3.47
N PHE A 63 0.44 -18.59 2.74
CA PHE A 63 0.14 -18.39 1.33
C PHE A 63 -0.74 -17.16 1.11
N VAL A 64 -1.81 -17.00 1.91
CA VAL A 64 -2.68 -15.81 1.86
C VAL A 64 -1.88 -14.54 2.14
N LEU A 65 -1.02 -14.52 3.17
CA LEU A 65 -0.17 -13.37 3.47
C LEU A 65 0.82 -13.05 2.34
N ALA A 66 1.42 -14.07 1.72
CA ALA A 66 2.35 -13.89 0.62
C ALA A 66 1.66 -13.26 -0.60
N VAL A 67 0.51 -13.81 -1.02
CA VAL A 67 -0.28 -13.26 -2.12
C VAL A 67 -0.79 -11.86 -1.79
N GLY A 68 -1.32 -11.66 -0.59
CA GLY A 68 -1.80 -10.35 -0.14
C GLY A 68 -0.69 -9.29 -0.12
N SER A 69 0.51 -9.65 0.32
CA SER A 69 1.68 -8.77 0.30
C SER A 69 2.08 -8.40 -1.12
N ALA A 70 2.08 -9.37 -2.04
CA ALA A 70 2.36 -9.11 -3.46
C ALA A 70 1.34 -8.13 -4.07
N LEU A 71 0.05 -8.27 -3.73
CA LEU A 71 -1.00 -7.35 -4.17
C LEU A 71 -0.83 -5.94 -3.59
N VAL A 72 -0.49 -5.82 -2.29
CA VAL A 72 -0.19 -4.53 -1.66
C VAL A 72 0.98 -3.84 -2.37
N LEU A 73 2.05 -4.56 -2.67
CA LEU A 73 3.20 -4.01 -3.38
C LEU A 73 2.85 -3.57 -4.81
N LEU A 74 2.06 -4.37 -5.54
CA LEU A 74 1.60 -4.00 -6.87
C LEU A 74 0.76 -2.71 -6.84
N TYR A 75 -0.10 -2.55 -5.83
CA TYR A 75 -0.86 -1.32 -5.61
C TYR A 75 0.06 -0.12 -5.33
N VAL A 76 1.06 -0.28 -4.46
CA VAL A 76 2.04 0.78 -4.15
C VAL A 76 2.77 1.24 -5.40
N VAL A 77 3.26 0.31 -6.22
CA VAL A 77 3.93 0.64 -7.49
C VAL A 77 2.99 1.42 -8.42
N ARG A 78 1.75 0.94 -8.58
CA ARG A 78 0.74 1.62 -9.40
C ARG A 78 0.46 3.02 -8.89
N ARG A 79 0.34 3.20 -7.57
CA ARG A 79 0.06 4.51 -6.97
C ARG A 79 1.24 5.47 -7.12
N ALA A 80 2.47 4.99 -7.00
CA ALA A 80 3.67 5.79 -7.23
C ALA A 80 3.75 6.31 -8.67
N ILE A 81 3.43 5.46 -9.66
CA ILE A 81 3.37 5.86 -11.07
C ILE A 81 2.32 6.96 -11.27
N GLN A 82 1.11 6.78 -10.73
CA GLN A 82 0.05 7.79 -10.83
C GLN A 82 0.44 9.14 -10.24
N LEU A 83 1.00 9.13 -9.03
CA LEU A 83 1.46 10.37 -8.38
C LEU A 83 2.56 11.08 -9.20
N SER A 84 3.38 10.32 -9.92
CA SER A 84 4.41 10.89 -10.81
C SER A 84 3.84 11.45 -12.11
N GLU A 85 2.77 10.85 -12.65
CA GLU A 85 2.08 11.30 -13.85
C GLU A 85 1.27 12.57 -13.57
N ASP A 86 0.53 12.60 -12.46
CA ASP A 86 -0.27 13.75 -12.02
C ASP A 86 0.63 15.00 -11.88
N GLY A 87 1.78 14.86 -11.19
CA GLY A 87 2.73 15.97 -11.04
C GLY A 87 3.40 16.43 -12.35
N ARG A 88 3.38 15.60 -13.41
CA ARG A 88 3.85 15.99 -14.75
C ARG A 88 2.76 16.72 -15.55
N GLY A 89 1.49 16.38 -15.35
CA GLY A 89 0.34 17.05 -15.97
C GLY A 89 0.23 18.50 -15.53
N ASP A 90 0.30 18.75 -14.22
CA ASP A 90 0.24 20.10 -13.64
C ASP A 90 1.33 21.03 -14.20
N ALA A 91 2.53 20.49 -14.43
CA ALA A 91 3.65 21.24 -15.00
C ALA A 91 3.46 21.60 -16.48
N ALA A 92 2.75 20.75 -17.25
CA ALA A 92 2.50 21.00 -18.67
C ALA A 92 1.39 22.05 -18.89
N GLU A 93 0.41 22.11 -18.00
CA GLU A 93 -0.67 23.10 -18.04
C GLU A 93 -0.17 24.50 -17.65
N ALA A 94 0.71 24.59 -16.64
CA ALA A 94 1.36 25.84 -16.27
C ALA A 94 2.23 26.47 -17.38
N ASP A 95 2.90 25.65 -18.19
CA ASP A 95 3.69 26.12 -19.34
C ASP A 95 2.80 26.55 -20.53
N ALA A 96 1.54 26.11 -20.61
CA ALA A 96 0.60 26.48 -21.68
C ALA A 96 -0.09 27.83 -21.44
N ASP A 97 -0.18 28.26 -20.18
CA ASP A 97 -0.80 29.52 -19.75
C ASP A 97 0.20 30.69 -19.59
N ALA A 98 1.50 30.46 -19.84
CA ALA A 98 2.59 31.44 -19.74
C ALA A 98 2.99 32.05 -21.10
#